data_AF-A0A7Y2VQI4-F1
#
_entry.id   AF-A0A7Y2VQI4-F1
#
_cell.length_a   1.000
_cell.length_b   1.000
_cell.length_c   1.000
_cell.angle_alpha   90.00
_cell.angle_beta   90.00
_cell.angle_gamma   90.00
#
_symmetry.space_group_name_H-M   'P 1'
#
loop_
_entity.id
_entity.type
_entity.pdbx_description
1 polymer ?
#
loop_
_entity_poly.entity_id
_entity_poly.type
_entity_poly.pdbx_seq_one_letter_code
_entity_poly.pdbx_strand_id
1 'polypeptide(L)'
;VRVERLAQSFNKPTIYLRGASQGLFPAIYDVDGLILNEFPDFIMVENVERIGILSGLGLVTKYGGNGNGGVIVINTKGGNTYRDPRTGGPFDQALLRNNIYEGNALSKEQASKNVPTYLKELYATNSEREAVDLYKEQSSRYTSSMYYFLDVFGYFAAKWNNISLADQIIEDHWYLFKDNPVGMKALAYLYQTLGNNEKAHELYKEIFILRPNYAQSYRDLALSYADVGDYRKSASIYARYDYLVAEGFIRAEDKEFTPLMEREFSNLLELHRKELTTTETKKGPSLNSDFEGTRLVFEWNDSEAEFQLQFVNPNDKYYNWEHSLLADPDLIRIEKLKGYSCKEYLIDGSITGNWKVNLKYLGNKSLTPSYLKATIYHNFGTPSQRKETRVFKLQLKDVNQELFKVRNSVSLTAD
;
A
#
# COMPACT_ATOMS: atom_id res chain seq x y z
N VAL A 1 15.36 -8.49 5.57
CA VAL A 1 16.13 -9.69 6.00
C VAL A 1 17.27 -9.91 5.01
N ARG A 2 18.47 -10.27 5.47
CA ARG A 2 19.60 -10.77 4.64
C ARG A 2 19.77 -12.25 4.94
N VAL A 3 19.90 -13.09 3.91
CA VAL A 3 20.07 -14.53 4.06
C VAL A 3 21.40 -14.92 3.42
N GLU A 4 22.26 -15.57 4.19
CA GLU A 4 23.54 -16.10 3.71
C GLU A 4 23.47 -17.62 3.65
N ARG A 5 23.86 -18.17 2.50
CA ARG A 5 23.99 -19.62 2.29
C ARG A 5 25.43 -19.92 1.91
N LEU A 6 26.12 -20.70 2.74
CA LEU A 6 27.46 -21.19 2.42
C LEU A 6 27.35 -22.48 1.60
N ALA A 7 28.26 -22.69 0.65
CA ALA A 7 28.24 -23.86 -0.23
C ALA A 7 28.26 -25.20 0.54
N GLN A 8 28.90 -25.23 1.72
CA GLN A 8 28.99 -26.42 2.57
C GLN A 8 27.77 -26.61 3.49
N SER A 9 26.89 -25.62 3.63
CA SER A 9 25.74 -25.64 4.53
C SER A 9 24.51 -24.99 3.88
N PHE A 10 24.29 -25.27 2.60
CA PHE A 10 23.23 -24.63 1.80
C PHE A 10 21.83 -24.76 2.43
N ASN A 11 21.58 -25.89 3.10
CA ASN A 11 20.31 -26.22 3.77
C ASN A 11 20.18 -25.59 5.17
N LYS A 12 21.23 -24.96 5.69
CA LYS A 12 21.26 -24.28 6.99
C LYS A 12 21.64 -22.80 6.78
N PRO A 13 20.70 -21.99 6.25
CA PRO A 13 20.97 -20.57 6.00
C PRO A 13 21.20 -19.80 7.31
N THR A 14 22.11 -18.84 7.28
CA THR A 14 22.26 -17.85 8.34
C THR A 14 21.40 -16.63 8.01
N ILE A 15 20.52 -16.24 8.93
CA ILE A 15 19.56 -15.15 8.71
C ILE A 15 19.95 -13.93 9.53
N TYR A 16 19.94 -12.74 8.92
CA TYR A 16 20.16 -11.46 9.58
C TYR A 16 18.92 -10.57 9.44
N LEU A 17 18.41 -10.07 10.56
CA LEU A 17 17.20 -9.24 10.61
C LEU A 17 17.53 -7.74 10.53
N ARG A 18 16.62 -6.94 9.93
CA ARG A 18 16.76 -5.47 9.92
C ARG A 18 16.33 -4.92 11.29
N GLY A 19 17.06 -3.94 11.81
CA GLY A 19 16.75 -3.29 13.10
C GLY A 19 17.33 -3.99 14.34
N ALA A 20 18.10 -5.07 14.16
CA ALA A 20 19.03 -5.54 15.19
C ALA A 20 20.02 -4.42 15.51
N SER A 21 20.26 -4.14 16.80
CA SER A 21 21.03 -2.96 17.27
C SER A 21 22.46 -2.89 16.70
N GLN A 22 22.94 -3.99 16.13
CA GLN A 22 24.18 -4.13 15.40
C GLN A 22 23.90 -5.16 14.30
N GLY A 23 23.76 -4.77 13.03
CA GLY A 23 23.55 -5.69 11.88
C GLY A 23 24.71 -6.66 11.59
N LEU A 24 25.50 -6.99 12.61
CA LEU A 24 26.68 -7.83 12.64
C LEU A 24 26.38 -9.25 13.17
N PHE A 25 25.32 -9.43 13.95
CA PHE A 25 25.00 -10.72 14.57
C PHE A 25 23.84 -11.43 13.84
N PRO A 26 23.95 -12.75 13.62
CA PRO A 26 22.86 -13.53 13.04
C PRO A 26 21.68 -13.61 14.03
N ALA A 27 20.48 -13.74 13.48
CA ALA A 27 19.30 -14.03 14.28
C ALA A 27 19.35 -15.45 14.82
N ILE A 28 18.85 -15.63 16.04
CA ILE A 28 18.63 -16.94 16.65
C ILE A 28 17.18 -17.38 16.42
N TYR A 29 16.89 -18.64 16.72
CA TYR A 29 15.56 -19.22 16.63
C TYR A 29 15.03 -19.57 18.02
N ASP A 30 13.74 -19.38 18.24
CA ASP A 30 13.02 -19.81 19.44
C ASP A 30 11.88 -20.73 18.99
N VAL A 31 12.06 -22.04 19.12
CA VAL A 31 11.11 -23.06 18.67
C VAL A 31 10.33 -23.56 19.89
N ASP A 32 9.10 -23.07 20.07
CA ASP A 32 8.25 -23.37 21.22
C ASP A 32 8.94 -23.17 22.60
N GLY A 33 9.86 -22.21 22.70
CA GLY A 33 10.67 -21.93 23.89
C GLY A 33 12.08 -22.52 23.86
N LEU A 34 12.40 -23.38 22.88
CA LEU A 34 13.75 -23.91 22.69
C LEU A 34 14.60 -22.95 21.87
N ILE A 35 15.64 -22.41 22.48
CA ILE A 35 16.54 -21.45 21.82
C ILE A 35 17.61 -22.20 21.02
N LEU A 36 17.75 -21.85 19.73
CA LEU A 36 18.68 -22.45 18.79
C LEU A 36 19.47 -21.35 18.06
N ASN A 37 20.77 -21.55 17.90
CA ASN A 37 21.64 -20.63 17.16
C ASN A 37 21.80 -21.04 15.68
N GLU A 38 21.31 -22.23 15.30
CA GLU A 38 21.32 -22.75 13.93
C GLU A 38 19.90 -22.87 13.39
N PHE A 39 19.78 -22.85 12.06
CA PHE A 39 18.52 -23.07 11.37
C PHE A 39 17.89 -24.41 11.78
N PRO A 40 16.63 -24.44 12.25
CA PRO A 40 15.97 -25.65 12.74
C PRO A 40 15.43 -26.50 11.58
N ASP A 41 16.32 -27.17 10.86
CA ASP A 41 16.03 -28.03 9.70
C ASP A 41 15.17 -29.27 10.02
N PHE A 42 15.01 -29.60 11.30
CA PHE A 42 14.14 -30.67 11.78
C PHE A 42 12.64 -30.29 11.77
N ILE A 43 12.29 -29.00 11.63
CA ILE A 43 10.90 -28.56 11.63
C ILE A 43 10.33 -28.70 10.22
N MET A 44 9.35 -29.60 10.08
CA MET A 44 8.53 -29.68 8.88
C MET A 44 7.62 -28.46 8.77
N VAL A 45 7.58 -27.83 7.59
CA VAL A 45 6.80 -26.60 7.35
C VAL A 45 5.32 -26.82 7.66
N GLU A 46 4.77 -28.01 7.39
CA GLU A 46 3.37 -28.33 7.72
C GLU A 46 3.05 -28.30 9.22
N ASN A 47 4.06 -28.41 10.09
CA ASN A 47 3.91 -28.39 11.54
C ASN A 47 4.08 -26.98 12.14
N VAL A 48 4.51 -26.00 11.34
CA VAL A 48 4.60 -24.60 11.77
C VAL A 48 3.18 -24.04 11.88
N GLU A 49 2.82 -23.57 13.07
CA GLU A 49 1.57 -22.84 13.30
C GLU A 49 1.76 -21.36 12.95
N ARG A 50 2.86 -20.74 13.41
CA ARG A 50 3.19 -19.35 13.09
C ARG A 50 4.67 -19.05 13.29
N ILE A 51 5.12 -17.99 12.63
CA ILE A 51 6.46 -17.43 12.79
C ILE A 51 6.34 -15.97 13.22
N GLY A 52 7.03 -15.60 14.30
CA GLY A 52 7.21 -14.22 14.75
C GLY A 52 8.66 -13.78 14.54
N ILE A 53 8.85 -12.55 14.07
CA ILE A 53 10.17 -11.95 13.99
C ILE A 53 10.25 -10.86 15.04
N LEU A 54 11.14 -11.05 16.02
CA LEU A 54 11.39 -10.08 17.07
C LEU A 54 12.71 -9.37 16.80
N SER A 55 12.70 -8.04 16.87
CA SER A 55 13.89 -7.20 16.79
C SER A 55 13.86 -6.11 17.87
N GLY A 56 15.04 -5.64 18.29
CA GLY A 56 15.19 -4.54 19.25
C GLY A 56 16.02 -4.87 20.49
N LEU A 57 16.45 -3.83 21.20
CA LEU A 57 17.38 -3.92 22.34
C LEU A 57 16.81 -4.72 23.53
N GLY A 58 15.50 -4.77 23.70
CA GLY A 58 14.86 -5.48 24.81
C GLY A 58 15.00 -7.01 24.76
N LEU A 59 15.43 -7.57 23.62
CA LEU A 59 15.58 -9.02 23.47
C LEU A 59 16.73 -9.60 24.28
N VAL A 60 17.76 -8.81 24.59
CA VAL A 60 18.89 -9.28 25.38
C VAL A 60 18.51 -9.68 26.81
N THR A 61 17.42 -9.10 27.34
CA THR A 61 16.90 -9.46 28.66
C THR A 61 16.30 -10.86 28.70
N LYS A 62 15.63 -11.29 27.61
CA LYS A 62 14.99 -12.62 27.53
C LYS A 62 15.90 -13.67 26.90
N TYR A 63 16.67 -13.30 25.88
CA TYR A 63 17.43 -14.22 25.03
C TYR A 63 18.95 -14.11 25.19
N GLY A 64 19.43 -13.28 26.12
CA GLY A 64 20.86 -13.04 26.33
C GLY A 64 21.53 -12.30 25.16
N GLY A 65 22.86 -12.27 25.17
CA GLY A 65 23.65 -11.51 24.18
C GLY A 65 23.39 -11.91 22.72
N ASN A 66 23.02 -13.17 22.46
CA ASN A 66 22.72 -13.67 21.12
C ASN A 66 21.40 -13.10 20.57
N GLY A 67 20.51 -12.58 21.42
CA GLY A 67 19.30 -11.87 21.00
C GLY A 67 19.58 -10.54 20.28
N ASN A 68 20.82 -10.03 20.31
CA ASN A 68 21.20 -8.79 19.61
C ASN A 68 20.99 -8.86 18.09
N GLY A 69 21.11 -10.05 17.49
CA GLY A 69 20.85 -10.28 16.05
C GLY A 69 19.36 -10.37 15.70
N GLY A 70 18.48 -10.32 16.72
CA GLY A 70 17.05 -10.59 16.63
C GLY A 70 16.71 -12.08 16.81
N VAL A 71 15.41 -12.38 16.95
CA VAL A 71 14.91 -13.72 17.24
C VAL A 71 13.79 -14.08 16.28
N ILE A 72 13.89 -15.25 15.64
CA ILE A 72 12.83 -15.86 14.83
C ILE A 72 12.11 -16.88 15.72
N VAL A 73 10.94 -16.49 16.22
CA VAL A 73 10.10 -17.35 17.05
C VAL A 73 9.27 -18.24 16.12
N ILE A 74 9.35 -19.55 16.29
CA ILE A 74 8.58 -20.55 15.57
C ILE A 74 7.70 -21.27 16.58
N ASN A 75 6.39 -21.14 16.44
CA ASN A 75 5.44 -21.90 17.23
C ASN A 75 4.94 -23.06 16.37
N THR A 76 5.04 -24.30 16.88
CA THR A 76 4.56 -25.50 16.19
C THR A 76 3.18 -25.90 16.71
N LYS A 77 2.40 -26.60 15.86
CA LYS A 77 1.05 -27.08 16.19
C LYS A 77 1.00 -28.01 17.42
N GLY A 78 2.13 -28.62 17.82
CA GLY A 78 2.21 -29.58 18.91
C GLY A 78 3.07 -29.17 20.11
N GLY A 79 3.79 -28.05 20.06
CA GLY A 79 4.91 -27.78 20.97
C GLY A 79 4.63 -26.98 22.24
N ASN A 80 3.42 -26.44 22.44
CA ASN A 80 3.19 -25.51 23.54
C ASN A 80 2.80 -26.19 24.87
N THR A 81 3.75 -26.25 25.81
CA THR A 81 3.53 -26.70 27.21
C THR A 81 3.16 -25.57 28.18
N TYR A 82 3.43 -24.31 27.83
CA TYR A 82 3.06 -23.14 28.63
C TYR A 82 1.66 -22.67 28.28
N ARG A 83 0.82 -22.37 29.28
CA ARG A 83 -0.51 -21.79 29.08
C ARG A 83 -0.46 -20.27 29.19
N ASP A 84 -1.14 -19.56 28.31
CA ASP A 84 -1.38 -18.12 28.45
C ASP A 84 -2.26 -17.89 29.68
N PRO A 85 -1.79 -17.15 30.70
CA PRO A 85 -2.58 -16.91 31.91
C PRO A 85 -3.91 -16.19 31.66
N ARG A 86 -4.05 -15.50 30.53
CA ARG A 86 -5.25 -14.72 30.17
C ARG A 86 -6.31 -15.55 29.46
N THR A 87 -5.90 -16.53 28.67
CA THR A 87 -6.82 -17.33 27.84
C THR A 87 -6.90 -18.79 28.26
N GLY A 88 -5.96 -19.27 29.07
CA GLY A 88 -5.86 -20.68 29.50
C GLY A 88 -5.41 -21.65 28.40
N GLY A 89 -5.26 -21.17 27.16
CA GLY A 89 -4.76 -21.94 26.01
C GLY A 89 -3.24 -21.88 25.85
N PRO A 90 -2.68 -22.51 24.81
CA PRO A 90 -1.25 -22.44 24.48
C PRO A 90 -0.68 -21.01 24.48
N PHE A 91 0.47 -20.81 25.13
CA PHE A 91 1.14 -19.51 25.19
C PHE A 91 1.84 -19.22 23.88
N ASP A 92 1.38 -18.18 23.19
CA ASP A 92 2.04 -17.73 21.97
C ASP A 92 3.19 -16.78 22.26
N GLN A 93 4.41 -17.19 21.89
CA GLN A 93 5.62 -16.41 22.12
C GLN A 93 5.87 -15.36 21.05
N ALA A 94 5.35 -15.57 19.84
CA ALA A 94 5.44 -14.64 18.72
C ALA A 94 4.49 -13.43 18.86
N LEU A 95 3.42 -13.57 19.66
CA LEU A 95 2.35 -12.57 19.76
C LEU A 95 2.75 -11.37 20.63
N LEU A 96 2.83 -10.22 19.98
CA LEU A 96 2.99 -8.93 20.65
C LEU A 96 1.77 -8.61 21.55
N ARG A 97 2.02 -8.08 22.76
CA ARG A 97 0.98 -7.88 23.78
C ARG A 97 0.57 -6.44 24.02
N ASN A 98 1.44 -5.49 23.72
CA ASN A 98 1.22 -4.05 23.92
C ASN A 98 0.58 -3.34 22.71
N ASN A 99 0.18 -4.07 21.68
CA ASN A 99 -0.43 -3.53 20.46
C ASN A 99 -1.95 -3.82 20.37
N ILE A 100 -2.69 -3.49 21.43
CA ILE A 100 -4.15 -3.64 21.43
C ILE A 100 -4.76 -2.33 20.92
N TYR A 101 -5.62 -2.44 19.91
CA TYR A 101 -6.31 -1.29 19.33
C TYR A 101 -7.50 -0.89 20.19
N GLU A 102 -7.52 0.36 20.63
CA GLU A 102 -8.51 0.89 21.58
C GLU A 102 -9.72 1.55 20.90
N GLY A 103 -9.81 1.51 19.56
CA GLY A 103 -10.91 2.16 18.85
C GLY A 103 -10.82 3.69 18.78
N ASN A 104 -9.60 4.24 18.85
CA ASN A 104 -9.36 5.69 18.97
C ASN A 104 -9.21 6.44 17.63
N ALA A 105 -9.42 5.79 16.48
CA ALA A 105 -9.40 6.48 15.19
C ALA A 105 -10.72 7.24 14.94
N LEU A 106 -10.65 8.45 14.38
CA LEU A 106 -11.83 9.20 13.96
C LEU A 106 -12.58 8.48 12.86
N SER A 107 -13.91 8.46 12.95
CA SER A 107 -14.77 8.01 11.87
C SER A 107 -14.79 9.01 10.70
N LYS A 108 -15.30 8.57 9.55
CA LYS A 108 -15.50 9.43 8.37
C LYS A 108 -16.35 10.67 8.68
N GLU A 109 -17.39 10.51 9.50
CA GLU A 109 -18.30 11.59 9.93
C GLU A 109 -17.63 12.56 10.90
N GLN A 110 -16.69 12.09 11.72
CA GLN A 110 -15.91 12.97 12.60
C GLN A 110 -14.85 13.72 11.80
N ALA A 111 -14.18 13.04 10.86
CA ALA A 111 -13.19 13.65 9.97
C ALA A 111 -13.81 14.72 9.06
N SER A 112 -15.04 14.52 8.57
CA SER A 112 -15.73 15.48 7.70
C SER A 112 -16.01 16.83 8.38
N LYS A 113 -16.04 16.89 9.71
CA LYS A 113 -16.16 18.17 10.44
C LYS A 113 -14.95 19.08 10.30
N ASN A 114 -13.81 18.53 9.86
CA ASN A 114 -12.55 19.25 9.67
C ASN A 114 -12.28 19.65 8.21
N VAL A 115 -13.26 19.51 7.32
CA VAL A 115 -13.11 20.04 5.95
C VAL A 115 -13.04 21.57 5.92
N PRO A 116 -12.43 22.17 4.88
CA PRO A 116 -12.34 23.62 4.74
C PRO A 116 -13.70 24.33 4.77
N THR A 117 -13.73 25.56 5.25
CA THR A 117 -14.97 26.35 5.39
C THR A 117 -15.73 26.49 4.07
N TYR A 118 -15.03 26.76 2.95
CA TYR A 118 -15.66 26.85 1.63
C TYR A 118 -16.44 25.58 1.26
N LEU A 119 -15.91 24.41 1.64
CA LEU A 119 -16.52 23.12 1.34
C LEU A 119 -17.72 22.86 2.24
N LYS A 120 -17.65 23.29 3.52
CA LYS A 120 -18.81 23.25 4.43
C LYS A 120 -19.96 24.08 3.90
N GLU A 121 -19.68 25.29 3.42
CA GLU A 121 -20.67 26.18 2.82
C GLU A 121 -21.31 25.55 1.57
N LEU A 122 -20.51 24.93 0.69
CA LEU A 122 -21.03 24.18 -0.46
C LEU A 122 -21.94 23.02 -0.02
N TYR A 123 -21.52 22.20 0.95
CA TYR A 123 -22.36 21.10 1.44
C TYR A 123 -23.66 21.58 2.12
N ALA A 124 -23.69 22.82 2.63
CA ALA A 124 -24.87 23.43 3.23
C ALA A 124 -25.89 23.98 2.21
N THR A 125 -25.57 24.07 0.91
CA THR A 125 -26.53 24.52 -0.10
C THR A 125 -27.66 23.51 -0.31
N ASN A 126 -28.86 24.02 -0.62
CA ASN A 126 -30.08 23.22 -0.74
C ASN A 126 -30.38 22.79 -2.17
N SER A 127 -29.76 23.45 -3.16
CA SER A 127 -29.90 23.10 -4.58
C SER A 127 -28.56 23.17 -5.32
N GLU A 128 -28.50 22.47 -6.45
CA GLU A 128 -27.33 22.50 -7.33
C GLU A 128 -27.09 23.91 -7.88
N ARG A 129 -28.17 24.63 -8.22
CA ARG A 129 -28.09 26.02 -8.69
C ARG A 129 -27.44 26.94 -7.64
N GLU A 130 -27.91 26.88 -6.40
CA GLU A 130 -27.28 27.62 -5.28
C GLU A 130 -25.79 27.24 -5.12
N ALA A 131 -25.47 25.96 -5.27
CA ALA A 131 -24.09 25.49 -5.18
C ALA A 131 -23.21 26.06 -6.31
N VAL A 132 -23.74 26.13 -7.53
CA VAL A 132 -23.06 26.72 -8.70
C VAL A 132 -22.84 28.22 -8.49
N ASP A 133 -23.85 28.94 -8.01
CA ASP A 133 -23.76 30.37 -7.75
C ASP A 133 -22.73 30.66 -6.65
N LEU A 134 -22.73 29.87 -5.56
CA LEU A 134 -21.72 29.96 -4.50
C LEU A 134 -20.31 29.61 -5.00
N TYR A 135 -20.16 28.56 -5.80
CA TYR A 135 -18.87 28.20 -6.42
C TYR A 135 -18.32 29.36 -7.25
N LYS A 136 -19.15 30.02 -8.07
CA LYS A 136 -18.73 31.17 -8.89
C LYS A 136 -18.27 32.35 -8.04
N GLU A 137 -18.90 32.59 -6.90
CA GLU A 137 -18.46 33.60 -5.94
C GLU A 137 -17.10 33.22 -5.31
N GLN A 138 -17.01 31.98 -4.81
CA GLN A 138 -15.84 31.48 -4.10
C GLN A 138 -14.61 31.32 -5.02
N SER A 139 -14.77 30.92 -6.28
CA SER A 139 -13.66 30.58 -7.19
C SER A 139 -12.67 31.73 -7.39
N SER A 140 -13.17 32.97 -7.40
CA SER A 140 -12.35 34.18 -7.49
C SER A 140 -11.32 34.31 -6.35
N ARG A 141 -11.67 33.84 -5.15
CA ARG A 141 -10.82 33.90 -3.94
C ARG A 141 -9.79 32.78 -3.89
N TYR A 142 -10.03 31.69 -4.61
CA TYR A 142 -9.21 30.47 -4.60
C TYR A 142 -8.55 30.18 -5.95
N THR A 143 -8.40 31.20 -6.81
CA THR A 143 -7.90 31.03 -8.19
C THR A 143 -6.54 30.32 -8.29
N SER A 144 -5.67 30.42 -7.29
CA SER A 144 -4.36 29.76 -7.28
C SER A 144 -4.37 28.39 -6.57
N SER A 145 -5.51 27.96 -6.03
CA SER A 145 -5.62 26.75 -5.22
C SER A 145 -6.17 25.59 -6.04
N MET A 146 -5.26 24.78 -6.58
CA MET A 146 -5.61 23.50 -7.21
C MET A 146 -6.46 22.60 -6.30
N TYR A 147 -6.15 22.59 -5.00
CA TYR A 147 -6.86 21.79 -4.00
C TYR A 147 -8.30 22.21 -3.77
N TYR A 148 -8.60 23.50 -3.94
CA TYR A 148 -9.97 23.99 -3.92
C TYR A 148 -10.74 23.42 -5.11
N PHE A 149 -10.19 23.53 -6.33
CA PHE A 149 -10.86 23.02 -7.53
C PHE A 149 -11.02 21.49 -7.53
N LEU A 150 -10.07 20.74 -6.96
CA LEU A 150 -10.24 19.30 -6.73
C LEU A 150 -11.36 18.96 -5.74
N ASP A 151 -11.53 19.75 -4.67
CA ASP A 151 -12.64 19.57 -3.73
C ASP A 151 -13.99 19.89 -4.36
N VAL A 152 -14.06 20.98 -5.13
CA VAL A 152 -15.28 21.39 -5.83
C VAL A 152 -15.65 20.37 -6.91
N PHE A 153 -14.67 19.85 -7.66
CA PHE A 153 -14.84 18.73 -8.58
C PHE A 153 -15.47 17.52 -7.86
N GLY A 154 -14.85 17.08 -6.75
CA GLY A 154 -15.35 15.95 -5.98
C GLY A 154 -16.75 16.20 -5.40
N TYR A 155 -17.02 17.43 -4.98
CA TYR A 155 -18.32 17.84 -4.45
C TYR A 155 -19.44 17.73 -5.49
N PHE A 156 -19.28 18.31 -6.68
CA PHE A 156 -20.31 18.25 -7.73
C PHE A 156 -20.50 16.84 -8.27
N ALA A 157 -19.41 16.07 -8.42
CA ALA A 157 -19.49 14.68 -8.81
C ALA A 157 -20.22 13.82 -7.76
N ALA A 158 -19.93 13.98 -6.46
CA ALA A 158 -20.48 13.12 -5.42
C ALA A 158 -21.87 13.53 -4.93
N LYS A 159 -22.14 14.83 -4.73
CA LYS A 159 -23.44 15.30 -4.18
C LYS A 159 -24.51 15.43 -5.26
N TRP A 160 -24.14 15.89 -6.45
CA TRP A 160 -25.08 16.22 -7.52
C TRP A 160 -25.02 15.25 -8.71
N ASN A 161 -24.05 14.34 -8.74
CA ASN A 161 -23.79 13.46 -9.89
C ASN A 161 -23.59 14.23 -11.21
N ASN A 162 -23.16 15.50 -11.13
CA ASN A 162 -22.93 16.35 -12.29
C ASN A 162 -21.47 16.32 -12.70
N ILE A 163 -21.09 15.20 -13.33
CA ILE A 163 -19.73 14.95 -13.80
C ILE A 163 -19.33 15.96 -14.88
N SER A 164 -20.26 16.33 -15.77
CA SER A 164 -19.99 17.31 -16.83
C SER A 164 -19.57 18.67 -16.28
N LEU A 165 -20.24 19.17 -15.24
CA LEU A 165 -19.86 20.42 -14.59
C LEU A 165 -18.54 20.26 -13.83
N ALA A 166 -18.36 19.16 -13.10
CA ALA A 166 -17.12 18.89 -12.39
C ALA A 166 -15.92 18.93 -13.37
N ASP A 167 -16.06 18.27 -14.51
CA ASP A 167 -15.06 18.27 -15.59
C ASP A 167 -14.78 19.67 -16.13
N GLN A 168 -15.84 20.44 -16.42
CA GLN A 168 -15.70 21.82 -16.90
C GLN A 168 -14.92 22.68 -15.90
N ILE A 169 -15.15 22.51 -14.59
CA ILE A 169 -14.41 23.24 -13.55
C ILE A 169 -12.90 22.95 -13.63
N ILE A 170 -12.52 21.70 -13.91
CA ILE A 170 -11.11 21.32 -14.07
C ILE A 170 -10.55 21.87 -15.39
N GLU A 171 -11.31 21.83 -16.48
CA GLU A 171 -10.91 22.35 -17.79
C GLU A 171 -10.68 23.87 -17.74
N ASP A 172 -11.61 24.62 -17.15
CA ASP A 172 -11.51 26.08 -16.95
C ASP A 172 -10.26 26.47 -16.12
N HIS A 173 -9.77 25.56 -15.28
CA HIS A 173 -8.63 25.76 -14.38
C HIS A 173 -7.43 24.87 -14.72
N TRP A 174 -7.36 24.35 -15.95
CA TRP A 174 -6.32 23.40 -16.36
C TRP A 174 -4.90 23.96 -16.23
N TYR A 175 -4.75 25.29 -16.28
CA TYR A 175 -3.47 25.97 -16.07
C TYR A 175 -2.81 25.64 -14.71
N LEU A 176 -3.58 25.23 -13.70
CA LEU A 176 -3.06 24.78 -12.39
C LEU A 176 -2.48 23.36 -12.42
N PHE A 177 -2.85 22.56 -13.43
CA PHE A 177 -2.54 21.14 -13.53
C PHE A 177 -1.52 20.81 -14.63
N LYS A 178 -1.55 21.52 -15.77
CA LYS A 178 -0.81 21.19 -17.01
C LYS A 178 0.70 20.89 -16.83
N ASP A 179 1.35 21.55 -15.88
CA ASP A 179 2.77 21.39 -15.57
C ASP A 179 3.00 20.85 -14.14
N ASN A 180 1.93 20.36 -13.50
CA ASN A 180 1.92 19.91 -12.11
C ASN A 180 1.55 18.42 -12.03
N PRO A 181 2.54 17.52 -12.11
CA PRO A 181 2.29 16.07 -12.05
C PRO A 181 1.74 15.61 -10.68
N VAL A 182 1.99 16.33 -9.58
CA VAL A 182 1.39 16.01 -8.26
C VAL A 182 -0.11 16.26 -8.28
N GLY A 183 -0.53 17.34 -8.94
CA GLY A 183 -1.91 17.71 -9.18
C GLY A 183 -2.65 16.76 -10.10
N MET A 184 -2.07 16.51 -11.28
CA MET A 184 -2.61 15.56 -12.25
C MET A 184 -2.81 14.18 -11.63
N LYS A 185 -1.88 13.73 -10.78
CA LYS A 185 -1.98 12.42 -10.12
C LYS A 185 -3.14 12.38 -9.12
N ALA A 186 -3.36 13.44 -8.34
CA ALA A 186 -4.54 13.54 -7.48
C ALA A 186 -5.84 13.54 -8.29
N LEU A 187 -5.90 14.27 -9.40
CA LEU A 187 -7.05 14.28 -10.30
C LEU A 187 -7.31 12.91 -10.92
N ALA A 188 -6.27 12.21 -11.38
CA ALA A 188 -6.36 10.85 -11.93
C ALA A 188 -6.94 9.87 -10.90
N TYR A 189 -6.51 9.99 -9.63
CA TYR A 189 -7.08 9.21 -8.53
C TYR A 189 -8.58 9.45 -8.37
N LEU A 190 -9.03 10.71 -8.43
CA LEU A 190 -10.45 11.04 -8.35
C LEU A 190 -11.23 10.48 -9.55
N TYR A 191 -10.73 10.60 -10.77
CA TYR A 191 -11.36 9.98 -11.94
C TYR A 191 -11.50 8.45 -11.81
N GLN A 192 -10.47 7.77 -11.29
CA GLN A 192 -10.55 6.33 -11.00
C GLN A 192 -11.65 5.99 -9.97
N THR A 193 -11.88 6.85 -8.97
CA THR A 193 -13.00 6.63 -8.02
C THR A 193 -14.38 6.85 -8.64
N LEU A 194 -14.47 7.66 -9.68
CA LEU A 194 -15.68 7.86 -10.47
C LEU A 194 -15.88 6.80 -11.57
N GLY A 195 -14.94 5.85 -11.69
CA GLY A 195 -14.96 4.83 -12.75
C GLY A 195 -14.59 5.35 -14.14
N ASN A 196 -14.09 6.58 -14.26
CA ASN A 196 -13.69 7.17 -15.54
C ASN A 196 -12.21 6.85 -15.82
N ASN A 197 -11.96 5.63 -16.27
CA ASN A 197 -10.60 5.12 -16.53
C ASN A 197 -9.94 5.81 -17.72
N GLU A 198 -10.73 6.24 -18.71
CA GLU A 198 -10.26 6.93 -19.90
C GLU A 198 -9.64 8.28 -19.56
N LYS A 199 -10.31 9.11 -18.75
CA LYS A 199 -9.75 10.40 -18.31
C LYS A 199 -8.53 10.21 -17.40
N ALA A 200 -8.57 9.22 -16.52
CA ALA A 200 -7.40 8.88 -15.71
C ALA A 200 -6.21 8.46 -16.59
N HIS A 201 -6.46 7.67 -17.64
CA HIS A 201 -5.43 7.22 -18.59
C HIS A 201 -4.76 8.38 -19.33
N GLU A 202 -5.54 9.36 -19.80
CA GLU A 202 -4.97 10.55 -20.45
C GLU A 202 -4.09 11.37 -19.48
N LEU A 203 -4.49 11.51 -18.21
CA LEU A 203 -3.64 12.15 -17.20
C LEU A 203 -2.35 11.36 -16.94
N TYR A 204 -2.40 10.03 -16.88
CA TYR A 204 -1.19 9.23 -16.68
C TYR A 204 -0.22 9.31 -17.87
N LYS A 205 -0.71 9.52 -19.10
CA LYS A 205 0.14 9.83 -20.26
C LYS A 205 0.85 11.17 -20.10
N GLU A 206 0.13 12.22 -19.69
CA GLU A 206 0.74 13.55 -19.44
C GLU A 206 1.76 13.49 -18.28
N ILE A 207 1.42 12.79 -17.19
CA ILE A 207 2.35 12.59 -16.07
C ILE A 207 3.62 11.87 -16.53
N PHE A 208 3.49 10.85 -17.39
CA PHE A 208 4.63 10.14 -17.95
C PHE A 208 5.56 11.05 -18.77
N ILE A 209 4.99 11.96 -19.57
CA ILE A 209 5.76 12.96 -20.34
C ILE A 209 6.51 13.92 -19.40
N LEU A 210 5.87 14.37 -18.31
CA LEU A 210 6.49 15.27 -17.34
C LEU A 210 7.54 14.58 -16.45
N ARG A 211 7.43 13.26 -16.28
CA ARG A 211 8.28 12.47 -15.37
C ARG A 211 8.77 11.17 -16.03
N PRO A 212 9.53 11.24 -17.14
CA PRO A 212 9.94 10.06 -17.90
C PRO A 212 11.01 9.21 -17.19
N ASN A 213 11.69 9.75 -16.19
CA ASN A 213 12.69 9.03 -15.40
C ASN A 213 12.15 8.55 -14.03
N TYR A 214 10.85 8.75 -13.76
CA TYR A 214 10.22 8.36 -12.50
C TYR A 214 9.66 6.95 -12.66
N ALA A 215 10.16 5.99 -11.89
CA ALA A 215 9.81 4.58 -12.04
C ALA A 215 8.29 4.33 -11.95
N GLN A 216 7.62 5.00 -11.02
CA GLN A 216 6.17 4.88 -10.87
C GLN A 216 5.38 5.45 -12.07
N SER A 217 5.94 6.35 -12.88
CA SER A 217 5.25 6.80 -14.10
C SER A 217 5.04 5.66 -15.09
N TYR A 218 5.98 4.72 -15.19
CA TYR A 218 5.84 3.53 -16.02
C TYR A 218 4.75 2.60 -15.47
N ARG A 219 4.78 2.37 -14.16
CA ARG A 219 3.77 1.60 -13.46
C ARG A 219 2.36 2.15 -13.72
N ASP A 220 2.17 3.42 -13.41
CA ASP A 220 0.87 4.08 -13.46
C ASP A 220 0.35 4.10 -14.92
N LEU A 221 1.22 4.36 -15.90
CA LEU A 221 0.87 4.28 -17.32
C LEU A 221 0.50 2.86 -17.75
N ALA A 222 1.27 1.84 -17.35
CA ALA A 222 0.99 0.45 -17.68
C ALA A 222 -0.36 0.00 -17.09
N LEU A 223 -0.61 0.30 -15.82
CA LEU A 223 -1.90 0.00 -15.17
C LEU A 223 -3.05 0.73 -15.85
N SER A 224 -2.85 2.01 -16.22
CA SER A 224 -3.90 2.77 -16.91
C SER A 224 -4.25 2.21 -18.28
N TYR A 225 -3.28 1.68 -19.04
CA TYR A 225 -3.56 0.96 -20.29
C TYR A 225 -4.38 -0.30 -20.07
N ALA A 226 -4.08 -1.07 -19.01
CA ALA A 226 -4.89 -2.24 -18.66
C ALA A 226 -6.32 -1.84 -18.25
N ASP A 227 -6.47 -0.72 -17.54
CA ASP A 227 -7.77 -0.21 -17.08
C ASP A 227 -8.70 0.24 -18.22
N VAL A 228 -8.13 0.62 -19.38
CA VAL A 228 -8.87 0.91 -20.62
C VAL A 228 -8.90 -0.26 -21.60
N GLY A 229 -8.44 -1.44 -21.19
CA GLY A 229 -8.50 -2.68 -21.98
C GLY A 229 -7.38 -2.86 -23.02
N ASP A 230 -6.39 -1.96 -23.08
CA ASP A 230 -5.24 -2.08 -23.98
C ASP A 230 -4.09 -2.87 -23.32
N TYR A 231 -4.32 -4.17 -23.12
CA TYR A 231 -3.38 -5.05 -22.44
C TYR A 231 -2.04 -5.15 -23.17
N ARG A 232 -2.03 -5.04 -24.51
CA ARG A 232 -0.79 -5.08 -25.31
C ARG A 232 0.10 -3.88 -25.05
N LYS A 233 -0.47 -2.66 -25.01
CA LYS A 233 0.31 -1.47 -24.61
C LYS A 233 0.73 -1.55 -23.15
N SER A 234 -0.14 -2.02 -22.25
CA SER A 234 0.23 -2.25 -20.85
C SER A 234 1.49 -3.13 -20.71
N ALA A 235 1.49 -4.31 -21.36
CA ALA A 235 2.64 -5.21 -21.36
C ALA A 235 3.90 -4.59 -22.00
N SER A 236 3.71 -3.79 -23.05
CA SER A 236 4.81 -3.08 -23.72
C SER A 236 5.47 -2.03 -22.81
N ILE A 237 4.70 -1.34 -21.95
CA ILE A 237 5.24 -0.38 -20.99
C ILE A 237 6.06 -1.10 -19.90
N TYR A 238 5.58 -2.24 -19.38
CA TYR A 238 6.36 -3.06 -18.44
C TYR A 238 7.67 -3.55 -19.07
N ALA A 239 7.61 -4.15 -20.26
CA ALA A 239 8.81 -4.63 -20.96
C ALA A 239 9.81 -3.49 -21.27
N ARG A 240 9.31 -2.30 -21.61
CA ARG A 240 10.15 -1.11 -21.81
C ARG A 240 10.83 -0.67 -20.52
N TYR A 241 10.09 -0.68 -19.40
CA TYR A 241 10.64 -0.35 -18.10
C TYR A 241 11.76 -1.33 -17.72
N ASP A 242 11.54 -2.64 -17.86
CA ASP A 242 12.55 -3.66 -17.57
C ASP A 242 13.82 -3.48 -18.41
N TYR A 243 13.68 -3.19 -19.70
CA TYR A 243 14.80 -2.87 -20.58
C TYR A 243 15.58 -1.64 -20.10
N LEU A 244 14.89 -0.55 -19.76
CA LEU A 244 15.54 0.69 -19.30
C LEU A 244 16.24 0.53 -17.95
N VAL A 245 15.73 -0.34 -17.09
CA VAL A 245 16.40 -0.72 -15.84
C VAL A 245 17.65 -1.55 -16.13
N ALA A 246 17.56 -2.57 -16.98
CA ALA A 246 18.68 -3.44 -17.33
C ALA A 246 19.84 -2.68 -18.00
N GLU A 247 19.53 -1.72 -18.85
CA GLU A 247 20.52 -0.83 -19.50
C GLU A 247 21.02 0.31 -18.57
N GLY A 248 20.49 0.40 -17.35
CA GLY A 248 20.90 1.40 -16.36
C GLY A 248 20.41 2.82 -16.61
N PHE A 249 19.47 3.03 -17.55
CA PHE A 249 18.84 4.33 -17.78
C PHE A 249 17.88 4.73 -16.65
N ILE A 250 17.25 3.74 -16.01
CA ILE A 250 16.39 3.95 -14.84
C ILE A 250 17.00 3.23 -13.63
N ARG A 251 17.32 3.99 -12.59
CA ARG A 251 17.87 3.45 -11.34
C ARG A 251 16.77 3.05 -10.37
N ALA A 252 15.94 2.08 -10.73
CA ALA A 252 14.75 1.73 -9.96
C ALA A 252 14.78 0.38 -9.24
N GLU A 253 15.84 -0.43 -9.41
CA GLU A 253 15.92 -1.73 -8.71
C GLU A 253 15.97 -1.56 -7.20
N ASP A 254 14.94 -2.01 -6.49
CA ASP A 254 14.89 -1.97 -5.04
C ASP A 254 14.02 -3.08 -4.46
N LYS A 255 14.18 -3.32 -3.15
CA LYS A 255 13.57 -4.47 -2.47
C LYS A 255 12.07 -4.34 -2.26
N GLU A 256 11.50 -3.15 -2.45
CA GLU A 256 10.08 -2.84 -2.27
C GLU A 256 9.39 -2.64 -3.63
N PHE A 257 9.93 -1.80 -4.52
CA PHE A 257 9.27 -1.46 -5.79
C PHE A 257 9.43 -2.53 -6.87
N THR A 258 10.59 -3.18 -7.00
CA THR A 258 10.81 -4.21 -8.03
C THR A 258 9.84 -5.39 -7.87
N PRO A 259 9.68 -6.00 -6.68
CA PRO A 259 8.70 -7.07 -6.50
C PRO A 259 7.25 -6.63 -6.78
N LEU A 260 6.92 -5.37 -6.49
CA LEU A 260 5.60 -4.81 -6.78
C LEU A 260 5.37 -4.75 -8.30
N MET A 261 6.34 -4.24 -9.07
CA MET A 261 6.27 -4.18 -10.53
C MET A 261 6.18 -5.58 -11.17
N GLU A 262 7.03 -6.51 -10.73
CA GLU A 262 7.04 -7.90 -11.21
C GLU A 262 5.71 -8.59 -10.92
N ARG A 263 5.13 -8.35 -9.74
CA ARG A 263 3.82 -8.88 -9.35
C ARG A 263 2.71 -8.36 -10.26
N GLU A 264 2.71 -7.06 -10.54
CA GLU A 264 1.69 -6.43 -11.39
C GLU A 264 1.80 -6.88 -12.84
N PHE A 265 3.02 -6.98 -13.37
CA PHE A 265 3.23 -7.49 -14.72
C PHE A 265 2.85 -8.97 -14.83
N SER A 266 3.28 -9.79 -13.87
CA SER A 266 2.90 -11.22 -13.82
C SER A 266 1.38 -11.39 -13.76
N ASN A 267 0.68 -10.55 -13.00
CA ASN A 267 -0.77 -10.57 -12.91
C ASN A 267 -1.44 -10.23 -14.26
N LEU A 268 -0.93 -9.22 -14.98
CA LEU A 268 -1.40 -8.88 -16.33
C LEU A 268 -1.25 -10.07 -17.29
N LEU A 269 -0.07 -10.69 -17.31
CA LEU A 269 0.23 -11.83 -18.18
C LEU A 269 -0.64 -13.05 -17.87
N GLU A 270 -0.96 -13.28 -16.60
CA GLU A 270 -1.78 -14.40 -16.16
C GLU A 270 -3.26 -14.21 -16.54
N LEU A 271 -3.83 -13.04 -16.27
CA LEU A 271 -5.25 -12.78 -16.51
C LEU A 271 -5.58 -12.53 -17.99
N HIS A 272 -4.65 -11.97 -18.76
CA HIS A 272 -4.90 -11.53 -20.15
C HIS A 272 -4.01 -12.25 -21.17
N ARG A 273 -3.62 -13.49 -20.88
CA ARG A 273 -2.75 -14.27 -21.78
C ARG A 273 -3.29 -14.40 -23.19
N LYS A 274 -4.60 -14.63 -23.34
CA LYS A 274 -5.24 -14.86 -24.64
C LYS A 274 -5.16 -13.63 -25.53
N GLU A 275 -5.20 -12.45 -24.94
CA GLU A 275 -5.11 -11.16 -25.62
C GLU A 275 -3.67 -10.81 -25.99
N LEU A 276 -2.70 -11.31 -25.22
CA LEU A 276 -1.27 -11.03 -25.36
C LEU A 276 -0.52 -12.03 -26.25
N THR A 277 -0.94 -13.29 -26.28
CA THR A 277 -0.29 -14.36 -27.06
C THR A 277 -1.18 -14.82 -28.21
N THR A 278 -0.57 -15.10 -29.38
CA THR A 278 -1.27 -15.68 -30.54
C THR A 278 -1.23 -17.20 -30.55
N THR A 279 -0.52 -17.83 -29.61
CA THR A 279 -0.34 -19.28 -29.51
C THR A 279 -0.61 -19.75 -28.08
N GLU A 280 -1.21 -20.95 -27.96
CA GLU A 280 -1.40 -21.70 -26.72
C GLU A 280 -0.04 -22.02 -26.07
N THR A 281 0.53 -21.05 -25.36
CA THR A 281 1.80 -21.20 -24.64
C THR A 281 1.54 -21.72 -23.23
N LYS A 282 2.34 -22.71 -22.81
CA LYS A 282 2.26 -23.32 -21.48
C LYS A 282 2.41 -22.28 -20.38
N LYS A 283 1.66 -22.44 -19.29
CA LYS A 283 1.71 -21.57 -18.10
C LYS A 283 3.14 -21.55 -17.54
N GLY A 284 3.81 -20.40 -17.62
CA GLY A 284 5.07 -20.15 -16.90
C GLY A 284 4.83 -20.07 -15.39
N PRO A 285 5.90 -20.07 -14.56
CA PRO A 285 5.78 -19.90 -13.12
C PRO A 285 5.11 -18.56 -12.80
N SER A 286 4.07 -18.58 -11.97
CA SER A 286 3.34 -17.38 -11.55
C SER A 286 3.87 -16.91 -10.19
N LEU A 287 4.24 -15.64 -10.07
CA LEU A 287 4.54 -15.01 -8.78
C LEU A 287 3.29 -14.83 -7.89
N ASN A 288 2.11 -15.16 -8.42
CA ASN A 288 0.81 -14.95 -7.79
C ASN A 288 0.10 -16.26 -7.42
N SER A 289 0.58 -17.43 -7.87
CA SER A 289 -0.12 -18.70 -7.67
C SER A 289 -0.26 -19.11 -6.21
N ASP A 290 0.63 -18.63 -5.35
CA ASP A 290 0.73 -19.08 -3.97
C ASP A 290 0.11 -18.07 -2.98
N PHE A 291 -0.38 -16.93 -3.49
CA PHE A 291 -1.00 -15.90 -2.65
C PHE A 291 -2.52 -16.02 -2.63
N GLU A 292 -3.05 -16.50 -1.52
CA GLU A 292 -4.48 -16.46 -1.22
C GLU A 292 -4.76 -15.36 -0.18
N GLY A 293 -5.38 -14.26 -0.63
CA GLY A 293 -5.64 -13.14 0.28
C GLY A 293 -6.17 -11.88 -0.38
N THR A 294 -6.14 -10.80 0.39
CA THR A 294 -6.44 -9.44 -0.08
C THR A 294 -5.14 -8.66 -0.24
N ARG A 295 -4.87 -8.19 -1.46
CA ARG A 295 -3.73 -7.31 -1.75
C ARG A 295 -4.19 -5.86 -1.65
N LEU A 296 -3.50 -5.07 -0.84
CA LEU A 296 -3.69 -3.63 -0.73
C LEU A 296 -2.49 -2.93 -1.39
N VAL A 297 -2.77 -1.95 -2.24
CA VAL A 297 -1.73 -1.05 -2.76
C VAL A 297 -2.09 0.37 -2.40
N PHE A 298 -1.18 1.03 -1.69
CA PHE A 298 -1.29 2.43 -1.31
C PHE A 298 -0.40 3.26 -2.21
N GLU A 299 -0.90 4.39 -2.69
CA GLU A 299 -0.16 5.33 -3.51
C GLU A 299 -0.45 6.75 -3.05
N TRP A 300 0.57 7.59 -2.98
CA TRP A 300 0.41 9.00 -2.64
C TRP A 300 0.87 9.89 -3.80
N ASN A 301 0.21 11.03 -3.95
CA ASN A 301 0.46 11.93 -5.08
C ASN A 301 1.72 12.79 -4.89
N ASP A 302 2.05 13.11 -3.64
CA ASP A 302 3.16 13.97 -3.24
C ASP A 302 4.19 13.18 -2.43
N SER A 303 5.39 12.96 -2.98
CA SER A 303 6.45 12.16 -2.36
C SER A 303 7.00 12.73 -1.05
N GLU A 304 6.59 13.93 -0.66
CA GLU A 304 6.92 14.53 0.64
C GLU A 304 5.82 14.36 1.69
N ALA A 305 4.72 13.67 1.37
CA ALA A 305 3.69 13.31 2.32
C ALA A 305 4.25 12.33 3.36
N GLU A 306 4.17 12.70 4.63
CA GLU A 306 4.54 11.88 5.77
C GLU A 306 3.27 11.44 6.52
N PHE A 307 3.19 10.16 6.87
CA PHE A 307 2.03 9.55 7.51
C PHE A 307 2.37 8.21 8.16
N GLN A 308 1.50 7.74 9.03
CA GLN A 308 1.55 6.39 9.61
C GLN A 308 0.30 5.62 9.20
N LEU A 309 0.48 4.50 8.49
CA LEU A 309 -0.58 3.51 8.27
C LEU A 309 -0.65 2.55 9.44
N GLN A 310 -1.85 2.28 9.93
CA GLN A 310 -2.11 1.31 10.97
C GLN A 310 -3.05 0.23 10.45
N PHE A 311 -2.59 -1.02 10.49
CA PHE A 311 -3.35 -2.20 10.08
C PHE A 311 -3.82 -2.91 11.34
N VAL A 312 -5.12 -2.89 11.60
CA VAL A 312 -5.74 -3.58 12.74
C VAL A 312 -6.37 -4.87 12.23
N ASN A 313 -5.96 -5.99 12.80
CA ASN A 313 -6.49 -7.31 12.46
C ASN A 313 -7.80 -7.61 13.24
N PRO A 314 -8.49 -8.71 12.91
CA PRO A 314 -9.75 -9.12 13.55
C PRO A 314 -9.67 -9.36 15.06
N ASN A 315 -8.47 -9.55 15.62
CA ASN A 315 -8.23 -9.74 17.06
C ASN A 315 -7.89 -8.42 17.77
N ASP A 316 -8.19 -7.28 17.13
CA ASP A 316 -7.83 -5.91 17.54
C ASP A 316 -6.34 -5.75 17.86
N LYS A 317 -5.49 -6.55 17.20
CA LYS A 317 -4.04 -6.34 17.20
C LYS A 317 -3.65 -5.47 16.03
N TYR A 318 -2.72 -4.55 16.23
CA TYR A 318 -2.29 -3.66 15.17
C TYR A 318 -0.80 -3.74 14.85
N TYR A 319 -0.48 -3.39 13.61
CA TYR A 319 0.85 -3.09 13.12
C TYR A 319 0.85 -1.69 12.51
N ASN A 320 1.86 -0.89 12.84
CA ASN A 320 2.05 0.44 12.27
C ASN A 320 3.20 0.41 11.27
N TRP A 321 2.98 0.99 10.11
CA TRP A 321 4.04 1.35 9.18
C TRP A 321 4.09 2.88 9.08
N GLU A 322 5.22 3.46 9.46
CA GLU A 322 5.44 4.89 9.38
C GLU A 322 6.29 5.24 8.17
N HIS A 323 5.79 6.19 7.38
CA HIS A 323 6.46 6.84 6.29
C HIS A 323 6.75 8.27 6.72
N SER A 324 7.95 8.50 7.25
CA SER A 324 8.40 9.81 7.70
C SER A 324 9.93 9.89 7.63
N LEU A 325 10.45 11.11 7.47
CA LEU A 325 11.90 11.33 7.51
C LEU A 325 12.50 10.96 8.87
N LEU A 326 11.72 11.10 9.95
CA LEU A 326 12.13 10.77 11.32
C LEU A 326 12.26 9.25 11.51
N ALA A 327 11.34 8.46 10.96
CA ALA A 327 11.30 7.01 11.15
C ALA A 327 12.27 6.26 10.21
N ASP A 328 12.34 6.64 8.94
CA ASP A 328 13.18 5.96 7.95
C ASP A 328 13.71 6.93 6.86
N PRO A 329 14.78 7.69 7.15
CA PRO A 329 15.34 8.65 6.20
C PRO A 329 15.93 7.98 4.95
N ASP A 330 16.37 6.73 5.05
CA ASP A 330 16.93 5.98 3.91
C ASP A 330 15.84 5.57 2.93
N LEU A 331 14.68 5.13 3.41
CA LEU A 331 13.52 4.84 2.57
C LEU A 331 13.09 6.10 1.79
N ILE A 332 12.90 7.23 2.47
CA ILE A 332 12.51 8.50 1.83
C ILE A 332 13.53 8.91 0.76
N ARG A 333 14.82 8.76 1.05
CA ARG A 333 15.89 9.07 0.09
C ARG A 333 15.84 8.14 -1.14
N ILE A 334 15.61 6.85 -0.94
CA ILE A 334 15.52 5.86 -2.02
C ILE A 334 14.29 6.16 -2.89
N GLU A 335 13.12 6.36 -2.31
CA GLU A 335 11.89 6.71 -3.03
C GLU A 335 12.06 7.94 -3.91
N LYS A 336 12.70 8.99 -3.38
CA LYS A 336 13.00 10.21 -4.14
C LYS A 336 13.99 10.00 -5.28
N LEU A 337 15.04 9.20 -5.05
CA LEU A 337 16.06 8.92 -6.06
C LEU A 337 15.51 8.06 -7.21
N LYS A 338 14.69 7.06 -6.88
CA LYS A 338 14.16 6.06 -7.82
C LYS A 338 12.85 6.51 -8.47
N GLY A 339 12.15 7.41 -7.79
CA GLY A 339 10.92 7.99 -8.26
C GLY A 339 9.72 7.06 -8.11
N TYR A 340 9.37 6.75 -6.87
CA TYR A 340 8.11 6.08 -6.55
C TYR A 340 7.55 6.56 -5.21
N SER A 341 6.25 6.37 -5.05
CA SER A 341 5.43 6.85 -3.93
C SER A 341 4.25 5.91 -3.77
N CYS A 342 4.56 4.62 -3.63
CA CYS A 342 3.59 3.57 -3.42
C CYS A 342 4.15 2.46 -2.54
N LYS A 343 3.24 1.70 -1.92
CA LYS A 343 3.57 0.53 -1.11
C LYS A 343 2.49 -0.54 -1.20
N GLU A 344 2.93 -1.78 -1.25
CA GLU A 344 2.07 -2.96 -1.16
C GLU A 344 1.96 -3.45 0.29
N TYR A 345 0.77 -3.92 0.64
CA TYR A 345 0.51 -4.67 1.87
C TYR A 345 -0.36 -5.89 1.53
N LEU A 346 0.11 -7.07 1.91
CA LEU A 346 -0.57 -8.33 1.65
C LEU A 346 -1.25 -8.81 2.94
N ILE A 347 -2.58 -8.95 2.89
CA ILE A 347 -3.35 -9.63 3.93
C ILE A 347 -3.54 -11.06 3.46
N ASP A 348 -2.79 -11.98 4.03
CA ASP A 348 -2.95 -13.41 3.76
C ASP A 348 -4.25 -13.98 4.38
N GLY A 349 -4.54 -15.24 4.06
CA GLY A 349 -5.67 -15.99 4.60
C GLY A 349 -5.52 -16.48 6.04
N SER A 350 -4.39 -16.23 6.73
CA SER A 350 -4.11 -16.84 8.04
C SER A 350 -5.01 -16.30 9.16
N ILE A 351 -5.34 -15.00 9.11
CA ILE A 351 -6.26 -14.36 10.06
C ILE A 351 -7.45 -13.80 9.29
N THR A 352 -8.53 -14.57 9.30
CA THR A 352 -9.79 -14.21 8.63
C THR A 352 -10.64 -13.27 9.47
N GLY A 353 -11.33 -12.34 8.81
CA GLY A 353 -12.27 -11.43 9.47
C GLY A 353 -12.17 -10.00 8.95
N ASN A 354 -12.60 -9.05 9.78
CA ASN A 354 -12.59 -7.64 9.44
C ASN A 354 -11.25 -7.00 9.83
N TRP A 355 -10.49 -6.62 8.82
CA TRP A 355 -9.32 -5.78 8.95
C TRP A 355 -9.71 -4.30 8.87
N LYS A 356 -9.11 -3.46 9.70
CA LYS A 356 -9.28 -1.99 9.65
C LYS A 356 -7.96 -1.37 9.23
N VAL A 357 -8.03 -0.40 8.32
CA VAL A 357 -6.88 0.42 7.93
C VAL A 357 -7.14 1.83 8.41
N ASN A 358 -6.27 2.31 9.29
CA ASN A 358 -6.28 3.68 9.78
C ASN A 358 -5.04 4.43 9.26
N LEU A 359 -5.11 5.76 9.25
CA LEU A 359 -3.98 6.61 8.91
C LEU A 359 -3.91 7.84 9.82
N LYS A 360 -2.69 8.15 10.26
CA LYS A 360 -2.34 9.41 10.91
C LYS A 360 -1.46 10.23 9.96
N TYR A 361 -1.94 11.39 9.51
CA TYR A 361 -1.17 12.28 8.65
C TYR A 361 -0.21 13.13 9.48
N LEU A 362 1.07 13.18 9.11
CA LEU A 362 2.10 13.94 9.81
C LEU A 362 2.42 15.26 9.08
N GLY A 363 2.04 15.36 7.81
CA GLY A 363 2.18 16.58 7.00
C GLY A 363 3.05 16.37 5.78
N ASN A 364 3.45 17.49 5.17
CA ASN A 364 4.48 17.56 4.15
C ASN A 364 5.19 18.92 4.27
N LYS A 365 6.26 19.12 3.53
CA LYS A 365 7.03 20.38 3.57
C LYS A 365 6.30 21.55 2.92
N SER A 366 5.46 21.28 1.93
CA SER A 366 4.70 22.28 1.19
C SER A 366 3.54 22.89 2.00
N LEU A 367 3.20 22.30 3.16
CA LEU A 367 2.07 22.65 4.01
C LEU A 367 0.72 22.62 3.25
N THR A 368 0.64 21.83 2.20
CA THR A 368 -0.55 21.61 1.39
C THR A 368 -1.17 20.25 1.68
N PRO A 369 -2.42 19.99 1.27
CA PRO A 369 -2.98 18.65 1.33
C PRO A 369 -2.22 17.67 0.43
N SER A 370 -2.23 16.40 0.80
CA SER A 370 -1.81 15.28 -0.06
C SER A 370 -2.98 14.34 -0.28
N TYR A 371 -2.93 13.51 -1.32
CA TYR A 371 -3.94 12.52 -1.62
C TYR A 371 -3.32 11.13 -1.55
N LEU A 372 -3.96 10.26 -0.79
CA LEU A 372 -3.65 8.83 -0.74
C LEU A 372 -4.73 8.07 -1.50
N LYS A 373 -4.33 7.28 -2.49
CA LYS A 373 -5.16 6.27 -3.13
C LYS A 373 -4.85 4.91 -2.50
N ALA A 374 -5.89 4.17 -2.17
CA ALA A 374 -5.81 2.76 -1.82
C ALA A 374 -6.56 1.95 -2.88
N THR A 375 -5.86 0.98 -3.48
CA THR A 375 -6.47 -0.02 -4.37
C THR A 375 -6.51 -1.36 -3.63
N ILE A 376 -7.72 -1.86 -3.42
CA ILE A 376 -8.00 -3.13 -2.74
C ILE A 376 -8.28 -4.18 -3.81
N TYR A 377 -7.41 -5.18 -3.94
CA TYR A 377 -7.61 -6.32 -4.82
C TYR A 377 -8.11 -7.51 -4.01
N HIS A 378 -9.24 -8.06 -4.46
CA HIS A 378 -9.80 -9.31 -3.94
C HIS A 378 -9.58 -10.43 -4.95
N ASN A 379 -9.34 -11.64 -4.46
CA ASN A 379 -9.06 -12.83 -5.28
C ASN A 379 -7.94 -12.55 -6.30
N PHE A 380 -6.89 -11.86 -5.83
CA PHE A 380 -5.80 -11.38 -6.67
C PHE A 380 -5.12 -12.55 -7.39
N GLY A 381 -4.75 -12.38 -8.67
CA GLY A 381 -4.18 -13.44 -9.49
C GLY A 381 -5.18 -14.45 -10.08
N THR A 382 -6.46 -14.42 -9.67
CA THR A 382 -7.48 -15.36 -10.17
C THR A 382 -8.37 -14.74 -11.25
N PRO A 383 -9.05 -15.54 -12.10
CA PRO A 383 -10.05 -15.02 -13.04
C PRO A 383 -11.21 -14.25 -12.37
N SER A 384 -11.44 -14.46 -11.07
CA SER A 384 -12.45 -13.75 -10.28
C SER A 384 -11.91 -12.48 -9.60
N GLN A 385 -10.68 -12.06 -9.96
CA GLN A 385 -10.06 -10.86 -9.42
C GLN A 385 -10.97 -9.66 -9.65
N ARG A 386 -11.16 -8.88 -8.58
CA ARG A 386 -11.82 -7.58 -8.63
C ARG A 386 -11.01 -6.57 -7.84
N LYS A 387 -11.13 -5.29 -8.20
CA LYS A 387 -10.47 -4.21 -7.48
C LYS A 387 -11.45 -3.10 -7.10
N GLU A 388 -11.22 -2.49 -5.95
CA GLU A 388 -11.89 -1.28 -5.49
C GLU A 388 -10.84 -0.17 -5.30
N THR A 389 -11.17 1.05 -5.71
CA THR A 389 -10.30 2.22 -5.51
C THR A 389 -10.95 3.18 -4.52
N ARG A 390 -10.16 3.63 -3.54
CA ARG A 390 -10.57 4.65 -2.56
C ARG A 390 -9.52 5.75 -2.50
N VAL A 391 -9.97 7.00 -2.38
CA VAL A 391 -9.07 8.16 -2.34
C VAL A 391 -9.38 9.00 -1.11
N PHE A 392 -8.33 9.42 -0.42
CA PHE A 392 -8.39 10.15 0.83
C PHE A 392 -7.54 11.41 0.72
N LYS A 393 -8.17 12.56 0.99
CA LYS A 393 -7.45 13.83 1.13
C LYS A 393 -6.86 13.92 2.54
N LEU A 394 -5.54 13.91 2.61
CA LEU A 394 -4.76 14.06 3.83
C LEU A 394 -4.55 15.55 4.14
N GLN A 395 -5.17 16.04 5.21
CA GLN A 395 -5.10 17.45 5.62
C GLN A 395 -5.05 17.63 7.14
N LEU A 396 -5.82 16.84 7.89
CA LEU A 396 -5.86 16.91 9.35
C LEU A 396 -4.63 16.20 9.93
N LYS A 397 -3.71 16.97 10.51
CA LYS A 397 -2.46 16.46 11.08
C LYS A 397 -2.67 15.85 12.46
N ASP A 398 -1.82 14.89 12.78
CA ASP A 398 -1.67 14.29 14.11
C ASP A 398 -2.91 13.61 14.69
N VAL A 399 -3.86 13.28 13.83
CA VAL A 399 -5.10 12.59 14.21
C VAL A 399 -5.22 11.29 13.42
N ASN A 400 -5.39 10.18 14.14
CA ASN A 400 -5.62 8.88 13.55
C ASN A 400 -7.04 8.81 12.99
N GLN A 401 -7.20 8.43 11.73
CA GLN A 401 -8.47 8.40 11.01
C GLN A 401 -8.69 7.02 10.41
N GLU A 402 -9.88 6.45 10.57
CA GLU A 402 -10.24 5.21 9.89
C GLU A 402 -10.41 5.51 8.39
N LEU A 403 -9.60 4.85 7.54
CA LEU A 403 -9.73 4.99 6.09
C LEU A 403 -10.80 4.05 5.56
N PHE A 404 -10.66 2.76 5.83
CA PHE A 404 -11.58 1.74 5.37
C PHE A 404 -11.43 0.43 6.15
N LYS A 405 -12.41 -0.44 5.96
CA LYS A 405 -12.43 -1.82 6.46
C LYS A 405 -12.44 -2.77 5.27
N VAL A 406 -11.72 -3.89 5.40
CA VAL A 406 -11.71 -4.98 4.41
C VAL A 406 -11.98 -6.29 5.12
N ARG A 407 -12.82 -7.12 4.52
CA ARG A 407 -13.06 -8.48 5.02
C ARG A 407 -12.32 -9.47 4.14
N ASN A 408 -11.39 -10.24 4.72
CA ASN A 408 -10.84 -11.41 4.07
C ASN A 408 -11.63 -12.66 4.51
N SER A 409 -12.06 -13.46 3.55
CA SER A 409 -12.68 -14.77 3.77
C SER A 409 -11.84 -15.82 3.08
N VAL A 410 -11.65 -16.98 3.71
CA VAL A 410 -11.14 -18.16 3.00
C VAL A 410 -12.22 -18.58 2.01
N SER A 411 -11.90 -18.57 0.72
CA SER A 411 -12.64 -19.35 -0.26
C SER A 411 -12.49 -20.81 0.13
N LEU A 412 -13.55 -21.41 0.67
CA LEU A 412 -13.67 -22.86 0.72
C LEU A 412 -13.70 -23.32 -0.74
N THR A 413 -12.55 -23.63 -1.33
CA THR A 413 -12.50 -24.47 -2.51
C THR A 413 -13.04 -25.82 -2.07
N ALA A 414 -14.26 -26.16 -2.52
CA ALA A 414 -14.75 -27.52 -2.43
C ALA A 414 -13.79 -28.41 -3.23
N ASP A 415 -13.27 -29.43 -2.56
CA ASP A 415 -12.40 -30.47 -3.14
C ASP A 415 -13.02 -31.14 -4.37
#